data_AF-A0A349DL28-F1
#
_entry.id   AF-A0A349DL28-F1
#
_cell.length_a   1.000
_cell.length_b   1.000
_cell.length_c   1.000
_cell.angle_alpha   90.00
_cell.angle_beta   90.00
_cell.angle_gamma   90.00
#
_symmetry.space_group_name_H-M   'P 1'
#
loop_
_entity.id
_entity.type
_entity.pdbx_description
1 polymer ?
#
loop_
_entity_poly.entity_id
_entity_poly.type
_entity_poly.pdbx_seq_one_letter_code
_entity_poly.pdbx_strand_id
1 'polypeptide(L)'
;MKHLLFTLFWGMIIYFPHIAPAQNKPELRKELKTVKALLENILSTVGDQRDSLIVSLNDSRYREHSLRMEAIRLSQLLEHSKYRLDSLQNAIATKLDIFILREYRRQMEQVTTERNNLANQNQQLMARLAQSAKGDQSLFAFKMSVVPGQIHNNRFSPSIKARNTDRLQISFLLTRALSAEENIVIKLFDATNNEIPLIADYRSQLGKPTPTNQQIIIKPATNNLRKFIRGNYSVRLYLTILDEDINNQSIGIAEFSLR
;
A
#
# COMPACT_ATOMS: atom_id res chain seq x y z
N MET A 1 -0.70 13.09 58.32
CA MET A 1 0.32 14.15 58.48
C MET A 1 -0.21 15.54 58.07
N LYS A 2 -1.40 15.96 58.52
CA LYS A 2 -1.93 17.32 58.25
C LYS A 2 -2.00 18.21 59.50
N HIS A 3 -1.64 17.69 60.68
CA HIS A 3 -1.72 18.40 61.95
C HIS A 3 -0.37 18.93 62.48
N LEU A 4 0.74 18.69 61.77
CA LEU A 4 2.09 19.05 62.25
C LEU A 4 2.64 20.36 61.66
N LEU A 5 2.00 20.90 60.62
CA LEU A 5 2.41 22.17 59.98
C LEU A 5 1.65 23.39 60.49
N PHE A 6 0.52 23.20 61.17
CA PHE A 6 -0.28 24.31 61.70
C PHE A 6 0.23 24.84 63.05
N THR A 7 0.98 24.03 63.80
CA THR A 7 1.54 24.40 65.12
C THR A 7 2.81 25.24 65.01
N LEU A 8 3.58 25.13 63.92
CA LEU A 8 4.79 25.94 63.70
C LEU A 8 4.50 27.39 63.28
N PHE A 9 3.32 27.65 62.70
CA PHE A 9 2.96 29.02 62.29
C PHE A 9 2.40 29.86 63.45
N TRP A 10 1.77 29.24 64.44
CA TRP A 10 1.33 29.93 65.67
C TRP A 10 2.47 30.13 66.69
N GLY A 11 3.53 29.32 66.64
CA GLY A 11 4.69 29.47 67.52
C GLY A 11 5.56 30.71 67.27
N MET A 12 5.49 31.31 66.07
CA MET A 12 6.26 32.51 65.73
C MET A 12 5.55 33.84 66.02
N ILE A 13 4.29 33.83 66.48
CA ILE A 13 3.53 35.07 66.75
C ILE A 13 3.65 35.51 68.24
N ILE A 14 4.25 34.71 69.12
CA ILE A 14 4.26 34.98 70.58
C ILE A 14 5.55 35.65 71.11
N TYR A 15 6.55 35.97 70.28
CA TYR A 15 7.73 36.74 70.74
C TYR A 15 7.99 37.99 69.88
N PHE A 16 7.22 39.05 70.16
CA PHE A 16 7.67 40.42 69.92
C PHE A 16 7.65 41.19 71.25
N PRO A 17 8.80 41.59 71.81
CA PRO A 17 8.82 42.55 72.90
C PRO A 17 8.39 43.93 72.37
N HIS A 18 7.79 44.72 73.26
CA HIS A 18 7.33 46.09 73.04
C HIS A 18 8.24 46.94 72.14
N ILE A 19 7.70 47.38 71.00
CA ILE A 19 8.10 48.63 70.34
C ILE A 19 6.82 49.40 70.03
N ALA A 20 6.48 50.36 70.90
CA ALA A 20 5.65 51.51 70.55
C ALA A 20 6.57 52.62 70.00
N PRO A 21 6.05 53.71 69.40
CA PRO A 21 5.18 53.78 68.24
C PRO A 21 5.91 54.60 67.15
N ALA A 22 6.58 53.97 66.18
CA ALA A 22 7.16 54.69 65.04
C ALA A 22 6.14 54.85 63.89
N GLN A 23 4.96 55.36 64.22
CA GLN A 23 4.00 55.86 63.24
C GLN A 23 4.41 57.31 62.88
N ASN A 24 5.25 57.50 61.84
CA ASN A 24 5.30 58.71 60.96
C ASN A 24 6.67 58.94 60.27
N LYS A 25 7.27 57.93 59.63
CA LYS A 25 8.23 58.16 58.54
C LYS A 25 7.58 57.79 57.20
N PRO A 26 7.32 58.75 56.29
CA PRO A 26 6.55 58.49 55.07
C PRO A 26 7.27 57.54 54.10
N GLU A 27 8.60 57.51 54.12
CA GLU A 27 9.43 56.62 53.31
C GLU A 27 9.27 55.15 53.73
N LEU A 28 9.33 54.89 55.05
CA LEU A 28 9.19 53.55 55.61
C LEU A 28 7.78 52.99 55.36
N ARG A 29 6.75 53.85 55.35
CA ARG A 29 5.38 53.46 54.94
C ARG A 29 5.27 53.17 53.44
N LYS A 30 6.06 53.83 52.59
CA LYS A 30 6.09 53.57 51.14
C LYS A 30 6.78 52.24 50.85
N GLU A 31 7.92 51.97 51.49
CA GLU A 31 8.62 50.68 51.36
C GLU A 31 7.78 49.51 51.87
N LEU A 32 7.11 49.67 53.01
CA LEU A 32 6.25 48.62 53.54
C LEU A 32 5.05 48.35 52.61
N LYS A 33 4.54 49.38 51.91
CA LYS A 33 3.51 49.22 50.88
C LYS A 33 4.03 48.50 49.63
N THR A 34 5.25 48.79 49.16
CA THR A 34 5.81 48.12 47.98
C THR A 34 6.16 46.67 48.27
N VAL A 35 6.74 46.38 49.44
CA VAL A 35 7.02 45.00 49.89
C VAL A 35 5.73 44.22 50.05
N LYS A 36 4.68 44.82 50.63
CA LYS A 36 3.35 44.20 50.72
C LYS A 36 2.77 43.89 49.33
N ALA A 37 2.83 44.83 48.40
CA ALA A 37 2.34 44.62 47.03
C ALA A 37 3.12 43.52 46.28
N LEU A 38 4.44 43.43 46.48
CA LEU A 38 5.27 42.36 45.93
C LEU A 38 4.91 41.00 46.52
N LEU A 39 4.71 40.91 47.83
CA LEU A 39 4.29 39.68 48.51
C LEU A 39 2.91 39.22 48.05
N GLU A 40 1.95 40.14 47.88
CA GLU A 40 0.62 39.83 47.36
C GLU A 40 0.69 39.31 45.90
N ASN A 41 1.56 39.89 45.07
CA ASN A 41 1.78 39.43 43.70
C ASN A 41 2.45 38.04 43.64
N ILE A 42 3.46 37.79 44.48
CA ILE A 42 4.09 36.47 44.60
C ILE A 42 3.07 35.42 45.10
N LEU A 43 2.23 35.78 46.08
CA LEU A 43 1.18 34.89 46.57
C LEU A 43 0.15 34.55 45.49
N SER A 44 -0.26 35.54 44.68
CA SER A 44 -1.16 35.32 43.54
C SER A 44 -0.54 34.39 42.51
N THR A 45 0.68 34.66 42.06
CA THR A 45 1.37 33.86 41.02
C THR A 45 1.64 32.42 41.45
N VAL A 46 2.01 32.20 42.72
CA VAL A 46 2.15 30.84 43.28
C VAL A 46 0.80 30.13 43.38
N GLY A 47 -0.28 30.87 43.69
CA GLY A 47 -1.66 30.37 43.61
C GLY A 47 -2.02 29.88 42.21
N ASP A 48 -1.79 30.72 41.19
CA ASP A 48 -2.09 30.41 39.79
C ASP A 48 -1.28 29.20 39.28
N GLN A 49 -0.01 29.09 39.65
CA GLN A 49 0.84 27.94 39.32
C GLN A 49 0.34 26.64 39.98
N ARG A 50 -0.07 26.71 41.24
CA ARG A 50 -0.66 25.56 41.95
C ARG A 50 -1.95 25.10 41.29
N ASP A 51 -2.82 26.02 40.92
CA ASP A 51 -4.10 25.71 40.28
C ASP A 51 -3.89 25.10 38.89
N SER A 52 -2.92 25.61 38.12
CA SER A 52 -2.49 25.03 36.84
C SER A 52 -1.94 23.59 36.99
N LEU A 53 -1.14 23.33 38.02
CA LEU A 53 -0.65 21.97 38.33
C LEU A 53 -1.78 21.02 38.75
N ILE A 54 -2.76 21.51 39.52
CA ILE A 54 -3.93 20.72 39.91
C ILE A 54 -4.76 20.36 38.67
N VAL A 55 -4.98 21.30 37.76
CA VAL A 55 -5.69 21.07 36.49
C VAL A 55 -4.94 20.05 35.65
N SER A 56 -3.63 20.22 35.44
CA SER A 56 -2.79 19.29 34.68
C SER A 56 -2.75 17.88 35.30
N LEU A 57 -2.67 17.78 36.63
CA LEU A 57 -2.71 16.50 37.34
C LEU A 57 -4.07 15.81 37.20
N ASN A 58 -5.17 16.57 37.26
CA ASN A 58 -6.52 16.04 37.07
C ASN A 58 -6.72 15.58 35.62
N ASP A 59 -6.24 16.33 34.63
CA ASP A 59 -6.26 15.94 33.22
C ASP A 59 -5.46 14.66 32.98
N SER A 60 -4.27 14.54 33.58
CA SER A 60 -3.44 13.35 33.48
C SER A 60 -4.14 12.12 34.08
N ARG A 61 -4.74 12.27 35.28
CA ARG A 61 -5.54 11.21 35.93
C ARG A 61 -6.76 10.82 35.11
N TYR A 62 -7.42 11.78 34.47
CA TYR A 62 -8.57 11.52 33.61
C TYR A 62 -8.17 10.75 32.36
N ARG A 63 -7.06 11.12 31.70
CA ARG A 63 -6.50 10.37 30.56
C ARG A 63 -6.09 8.96 30.96
N GLU A 64 -5.41 8.81 32.10
CA GLU A 64 -5.01 7.50 32.62
C GLU A 64 -6.24 6.61 32.87
N HIS A 65 -7.28 7.15 33.52
CA HIS A 65 -8.50 6.41 33.77
C HIS A 65 -9.19 5.97 32.46
N SER A 66 -9.30 6.87 31.48
CA SER A 66 -9.83 6.56 30.15
C SER A 66 -9.05 5.44 29.46
N LEU A 67 -7.72 5.50 29.48
CA LEU A 67 -6.85 4.48 28.91
C LEU A 67 -6.99 3.13 29.62
N ARG A 68 -7.15 3.11 30.95
CA ARG A 68 -7.41 1.88 31.71
C ARG A 68 -8.74 1.24 31.32
N MET A 69 -9.79 2.04 31.14
CA MET A 69 -11.10 1.55 30.70
C MET A 69 -11.04 0.96 29.29
N GLU A 70 -10.30 1.60 28.38
CA GLU A 70 -10.09 1.08 27.03
C GLU A 70 -9.27 -0.22 27.03
N ALA A 71 -8.24 -0.32 27.89
CA ALA A 71 -7.47 -1.55 28.05
C ALA A 71 -8.34 -2.71 28.57
N ILE A 72 -9.24 -2.47 29.51
CA ILE A 72 -10.21 -3.47 30.01
C ILE A 72 -11.19 -3.86 28.91
N ARG A 73 -11.70 -2.90 28.12
CA ARG A 73 -12.57 -3.19 26.99
C ARG A 73 -11.87 -4.06 25.95
N LEU A 74 -10.63 -3.72 25.60
CA LEU A 74 -9.82 -4.48 24.65
C LEU A 74 -9.49 -5.89 25.16
N SER A 75 -9.21 -6.05 26.46
CA SER A 75 -8.97 -7.37 27.04
C SER A 75 -10.21 -8.25 26.99
N GLN A 76 -11.40 -7.70 27.26
CA GLN A 76 -12.68 -8.41 27.14
C GLN A 76 -12.97 -8.82 25.69
N LEU A 77 -12.69 -7.96 24.71
CA LEU A 77 -12.83 -8.29 23.29
C LEU A 77 -11.87 -9.39 22.86
N LEU A 78 -10.62 -9.35 23.33
CA LEU A 78 -9.63 -10.40 23.08
C LEU A 78 -10.10 -11.74 23.67
N GLU A 79 -10.54 -11.75 24.92
CA GLU A 79 -11.03 -12.95 25.59
C GLU A 79 -12.26 -13.54 24.88
N HIS A 80 -13.23 -12.71 24.48
CA HIS A 80 -14.38 -13.17 23.68
C HIS A 80 -13.97 -13.75 22.31
N SER A 81 -13.00 -13.13 21.63
CA SER A 81 -12.49 -13.65 20.36
C SER A 81 -11.74 -14.98 20.52
N LYS A 82 -11.02 -15.17 21.64
CA LYS A 82 -10.37 -16.43 22.00
C LYS A 82 -11.41 -17.55 22.21
N TYR A 83 -12.45 -17.32 23.00
CA TYR A 83 -13.54 -18.30 23.17
C TYR A 83 -14.23 -18.66 21.86
N ARG A 84 -14.42 -17.68 20.96
CA ARG A 84 -14.99 -17.93 19.63
C ARG A 84 -14.06 -18.75 18.75
N LEU A 85 -12.75 -18.52 18.82
CA LEU A 85 -11.75 -19.30 18.10
C LEU A 85 -11.69 -20.75 18.61
N ASP A 86 -11.68 -20.93 19.92
CA ASP A 86 -11.70 -22.27 20.55
C ASP A 86 -13.00 -23.01 20.21
N SER A 87 -14.13 -22.31 20.19
CA SER A 87 -15.42 -22.85 19.74
C SER A 87 -15.42 -23.22 18.26
N LEU A 88 -14.84 -22.40 17.39
CA LEU A 88 -14.70 -22.71 15.95
C LEU A 88 -13.73 -23.86 15.71
N GLN A 89 -12.64 -23.93 16.46
CA GLN A 89 -11.67 -25.02 16.40
C GLN A 89 -12.31 -26.33 16.87
N ASN A 90 -13.09 -26.30 17.95
CA ASN A 90 -13.89 -27.43 18.40
C ASN A 90 -15.00 -27.77 17.40
N ALA A 91 -15.64 -26.80 16.76
CA ALA A 91 -16.63 -27.04 15.71
C ALA A 91 -16.00 -27.66 14.46
N ILE A 92 -14.78 -27.25 14.07
CA ILE A 92 -14.00 -27.86 13.00
C ILE A 92 -13.59 -29.28 13.38
N ALA A 93 -13.13 -29.49 14.62
CA ALA A 93 -12.75 -30.80 15.13
C ALA A 93 -13.96 -31.76 15.27
N THR A 94 -15.17 -31.24 15.49
CA THR A 94 -16.40 -32.03 15.66
C THR A 94 -17.22 -32.19 14.38
N LYS A 95 -17.07 -31.32 13.36
CA LYS A 95 -17.80 -31.41 12.07
C LYS A 95 -17.00 -31.94 10.88
N LEU A 96 -15.67 -32.05 10.94
CA LEU A 96 -14.88 -32.59 9.83
C LEU A 96 -14.35 -33.99 10.17
N ASP A 97 -14.89 -34.97 9.45
CA ASP A 97 -14.38 -36.32 9.42
C ASP A 97 -12.88 -36.29 9.08
N ILE A 98 -12.04 -36.88 9.94
CA ILE A 98 -10.56 -36.83 9.87
C ILE A 98 -10.04 -37.31 8.50
N PHE A 99 -10.83 -38.14 7.83
CA PHE A 99 -10.61 -38.62 6.46
C PHE A 99 -10.63 -37.48 5.42
N ILE A 100 -11.57 -36.55 5.51
CA ILE A 100 -11.74 -35.44 4.55
C ILE A 100 -10.58 -34.43 4.67
N LEU A 101 -10.14 -34.10 5.89
CA LEU A 101 -8.99 -33.22 6.10
C LEU A 101 -7.67 -33.83 5.57
N ARG A 102 -7.50 -35.14 5.70
CA ARG A 102 -6.35 -35.86 5.15
C ARG A 102 -6.36 -35.85 3.62
N GLU A 103 -7.51 -36.06 3.00
CA GLU A 103 -7.68 -35.99 1.54
C GLU A 103 -7.42 -34.57 1.01
N TYR A 104 -7.93 -33.52 1.65
CA TYR A 104 -7.61 -32.14 1.26
C TYR A 104 -6.13 -31.81 1.39
N ARG A 105 -5.46 -32.28 2.44
CA ARG A 105 -4.02 -32.09 2.61
C ARG A 105 -3.24 -32.78 1.49
N ARG A 106 -3.61 -34.01 1.14
CA ARG A 106 -3.03 -34.77 0.02
C ARG A 106 -3.21 -34.05 -1.31
N GLN A 107 -4.40 -33.50 -1.59
CA GLN A 107 -4.67 -32.73 -2.80
C GLN A 107 -3.83 -31.45 -2.87
N MET A 108 -3.67 -30.72 -1.76
CA MET A 108 -2.82 -29.52 -1.71
C MET A 108 -1.34 -29.87 -1.95
N GLU A 109 -0.85 -30.96 -1.38
CA GLU A 109 0.52 -31.44 -1.62
C GLU A 109 0.72 -31.82 -3.10
N GLN A 110 -0.24 -32.52 -3.72
CA GLN A 110 -0.19 -32.86 -5.15
C GLN A 110 -0.13 -31.60 -6.03
N VAL A 111 -1.03 -30.65 -5.83
CA VAL A 111 -1.06 -29.39 -6.61
C VAL A 111 0.23 -28.59 -6.41
N THR A 112 0.78 -28.56 -5.21
CA THR A 112 2.04 -27.87 -4.93
C THR A 112 3.21 -28.54 -5.65
N THR A 113 3.24 -29.88 -5.67
CA THR A 113 4.27 -30.65 -6.35
C THR A 113 4.20 -30.45 -7.86
N GLU A 114 3.00 -30.51 -8.44
CA GLU A 114 2.75 -30.24 -9.86
C GLU A 114 3.17 -28.82 -10.25
N ARG A 115 2.79 -27.81 -9.45
CA ARG A 115 3.21 -26.42 -9.66
C ARG A 115 4.73 -26.30 -9.69
N ASN A 116 5.43 -26.92 -8.75
CA ASN A 116 6.89 -26.87 -8.68
C ASN A 116 7.54 -27.59 -9.87
N ASN A 117 7.00 -28.74 -10.27
CA ASN A 117 7.46 -29.46 -11.45
C ASN A 117 7.27 -28.64 -12.72
N LEU A 118 6.11 -28.02 -12.92
CA LEU A 118 5.84 -27.12 -14.04
C LEU A 118 6.75 -25.89 -14.02
N ALA A 119 7.00 -25.30 -12.85
CA ALA A 119 7.92 -24.17 -12.72
C ALA A 119 9.35 -24.57 -13.12
N ASN A 120 9.83 -25.74 -12.68
CA ASN A 120 11.14 -26.28 -13.04
C ASN A 120 11.23 -26.58 -14.54
N GLN A 121 10.22 -27.22 -15.13
CA GLN A 121 10.14 -27.47 -16.57
C GLN A 121 10.16 -26.17 -17.37
N ASN A 122 9.42 -25.16 -16.93
CA ASN A 122 9.38 -23.86 -17.59
C ASN A 122 10.75 -23.15 -17.50
N GLN A 123 11.44 -23.22 -16.35
CA GLN A 123 12.81 -22.73 -16.22
C GLN A 123 13.78 -23.46 -17.17
N GLN A 124 13.68 -24.78 -17.26
CA GLN A 124 14.51 -25.58 -18.17
C GLN A 124 14.23 -25.26 -19.64
N LEU A 125 12.96 -25.09 -20.02
CA LEU A 125 12.57 -24.68 -21.36
C LEU A 125 13.09 -23.28 -21.67
N MET A 126 12.97 -22.32 -20.76
CA MET A 126 13.52 -20.99 -20.93
C MET A 126 15.05 -21.00 -21.07
N ALA A 127 15.74 -21.86 -20.31
CA ALA A 127 17.19 -22.04 -20.45
C ALA A 127 17.57 -22.67 -21.79
N ARG A 128 16.82 -23.69 -22.25
CA ARG A 128 17.02 -24.32 -23.57
C ARG A 128 16.72 -23.36 -24.71
N LEU A 129 15.67 -22.55 -24.60
CA LEU A 129 15.36 -21.48 -25.55
C LEU A 129 16.47 -20.43 -25.58
N ALA A 130 17.01 -20.03 -24.43
CA ALA A 130 18.13 -19.10 -24.36
C ALA A 130 19.44 -19.70 -24.95
N GLN A 131 19.64 -21.01 -24.85
CA GLN A 131 20.76 -21.72 -25.47
C GLN A 131 20.57 -21.92 -26.99
N SER A 132 19.36 -22.30 -27.43
CA SER A 132 19.00 -22.40 -28.85
C SER A 132 19.00 -21.03 -29.53
N ALA A 133 18.63 -19.94 -28.84
CA ALA A 133 18.76 -18.58 -29.35
C ALA A 133 20.22 -18.15 -29.64
N LYS A 134 21.24 -18.88 -29.14
CA LYS A 134 22.65 -18.67 -29.53
C LYS A 134 23.04 -19.38 -30.83
N GLY A 135 22.19 -20.28 -31.35
CA GLY A 135 22.43 -21.07 -32.57
C GLY A 135 21.36 -20.93 -33.66
N ASP A 136 20.10 -20.64 -33.30
CA ASP A 136 18.97 -20.50 -34.22
C ASP A 136 18.59 -19.03 -34.45
N GLN A 137 18.40 -18.67 -35.72
CA GLN A 137 17.96 -17.36 -36.21
C GLN A 137 16.48 -17.04 -35.92
N SER A 138 15.77 -17.87 -35.13
CA SER A 138 14.33 -17.73 -34.93
C SER A 138 13.97 -16.54 -34.04
N LEU A 139 13.11 -15.67 -34.54
CA LEU A 139 12.65 -14.48 -33.82
C LEU A 139 11.45 -14.84 -32.92
N PHE A 140 11.62 -14.71 -31.61
CA PHE A 140 10.54 -14.88 -30.63
C PHE A 140 10.42 -13.66 -29.72
N ALA A 141 9.20 -13.40 -29.27
CA ALA A 141 8.92 -12.41 -28.23
C ALA A 141 8.73 -13.10 -26.87
N PHE A 142 9.58 -12.75 -25.90
CA PHE A 142 9.54 -13.26 -24.53
C PHE A 142 9.33 -12.13 -23.52
N LYS A 143 8.92 -12.48 -22.30
CA LYS A 143 8.52 -11.53 -21.25
C LYS A 143 7.48 -10.50 -21.73
N MET A 144 6.56 -10.96 -22.59
CA MET A 144 5.49 -10.13 -23.10
C MET A 144 4.51 -9.79 -21.98
N SER A 145 4.16 -8.52 -21.85
CA SER A 145 3.21 -8.02 -20.86
C SER A 145 2.35 -6.94 -21.48
N VAL A 146 1.10 -6.84 -21.02
CA VAL A 146 0.13 -5.86 -21.49
C VAL A 146 -0.44 -5.12 -20.29
N VAL A 147 -0.30 -3.81 -20.30
CA VAL A 147 -0.86 -2.92 -19.29
C VAL A 147 -1.99 -2.13 -19.94
N PRO A 148 -3.25 -2.36 -19.55
CA PRO A 148 -4.35 -1.54 -20.01
C PRO A 148 -4.32 -0.17 -19.34
N GLY A 149 -4.77 0.86 -20.05
CA GLY A 149 -4.86 2.20 -19.50
C GLY A 149 -5.43 3.22 -20.47
N GLN A 150 -5.14 4.48 -20.18
CA GLN A 150 -5.53 5.62 -21.00
C GLN A 150 -4.40 6.63 -21.11
N ILE A 151 -4.43 7.47 -22.14
CA ILE A 151 -3.53 8.62 -22.20
C ILE A 151 -4.22 9.86 -21.65
N HIS A 152 -3.61 10.43 -20.61
CA HIS A 152 -4.04 11.68 -20.00
C HIS A 152 -2.86 12.66 -19.98
N ASN A 153 -3.05 13.89 -20.45
CA ASN A 153 -1.98 14.91 -20.55
C ASN A 153 -0.70 14.38 -21.22
N ASN A 154 -0.86 13.66 -22.33
CA ASN A 154 0.23 13.04 -23.09
C ASN A 154 1.07 12.00 -22.31
N ARG A 155 0.54 11.48 -21.18
CA ARG A 155 1.17 10.42 -20.38
C ARG A 155 0.26 9.20 -20.32
N PHE A 156 0.85 8.02 -20.40
CA PHE A 156 0.12 6.77 -20.19
C PHE A 156 -0.21 6.61 -18.70
N SER A 157 -1.49 6.35 -18.40
CA SER A 157 -2.02 6.12 -17.07
C SER A 157 -2.64 4.72 -17.02
N PRO A 158 -2.06 3.78 -16.25
CA PRO A 158 -2.57 2.42 -16.18
C PRO A 158 -3.94 2.37 -15.52
N SER A 159 -4.85 1.58 -16.09
CA SER A 159 -6.17 1.33 -15.53
C SER A 159 -6.72 -0.01 -16.02
N ILE A 160 -7.13 -0.84 -15.07
CA ILE A 160 -7.82 -2.11 -15.34
C ILE A 160 -9.34 -1.94 -15.49
N LYS A 161 -9.88 -0.73 -15.25
CA LYS A 161 -11.32 -0.48 -15.36
C LYS A 161 -11.66 -0.30 -16.83
N ALA A 162 -12.49 -1.18 -17.37
CA ALA A 162 -12.78 -1.21 -18.82
C ALA A 162 -13.25 0.17 -19.35
N ARG A 163 -14.11 0.84 -18.58
CA ARG A 163 -14.63 2.20 -18.85
C ARG A 163 -13.58 3.34 -18.80
N ASN A 164 -12.35 3.06 -18.40
CA ASN A 164 -11.23 4.00 -18.36
C ASN A 164 -10.04 3.48 -19.17
N THR A 165 -10.24 2.42 -19.96
CA THR A 165 -9.23 1.85 -20.83
C THR A 165 -9.60 2.20 -22.26
N ASP A 166 -8.70 2.91 -22.94
CA ASP A 166 -8.80 3.21 -24.38
C ASP A 166 -7.51 2.85 -25.14
N ARG A 167 -6.43 2.53 -24.41
CA ARG A 167 -5.14 2.11 -24.97
C ARG A 167 -4.53 0.97 -24.19
N LEU A 168 -3.65 0.24 -24.85
CA LEU A 168 -2.87 -0.83 -24.26
C LEU A 168 -1.40 -0.51 -24.45
N GLN A 169 -0.62 -0.54 -23.36
CA GLN A 169 0.83 -0.51 -23.42
C GLN A 169 1.33 -1.95 -23.42
N ILE A 170 2.06 -2.33 -24.47
CA ILE A 170 2.64 -3.66 -24.64
C ILE A 170 4.15 -3.53 -24.45
N SER A 171 4.71 -4.39 -23.62
CA SER A 171 6.16 -4.48 -23.41
C SER A 171 6.61 -5.91 -23.66
N PHE A 172 7.65 -6.10 -24.49
CA PHE A 172 8.20 -7.42 -24.82
C PHE A 172 9.68 -7.34 -25.16
N LEU A 173 10.38 -8.47 -25.01
CA LEU A 173 11.76 -8.65 -25.44
C LEU A 173 11.81 -9.58 -26.66
N LEU A 174 12.56 -9.20 -27.68
CA LEU A 174 12.86 -10.05 -28.83
C LEU A 174 14.16 -10.83 -28.62
N THR A 175 14.21 -12.06 -29.10
CA THR A 175 15.42 -12.90 -29.05
C THR A 175 16.59 -12.31 -29.83
N ARG A 176 16.31 -11.56 -30.91
CA ARG A 176 17.29 -10.80 -31.69
C ARG A 176 16.68 -9.54 -32.29
N ALA A 177 17.51 -8.71 -32.91
CA ALA A 177 17.02 -7.60 -33.71
C ALA A 177 16.23 -8.10 -34.93
N LEU A 178 15.26 -7.30 -35.35
CA LEU A 178 14.45 -7.56 -36.55
C LEU A 178 15.33 -7.36 -37.80
N SER A 179 15.24 -8.27 -38.77
CA SER A 179 15.87 -8.12 -40.09
C SER A 179 15.06 -7.15 -40.97
N ALA A 180 15.65 -6.65 -42.06
CA ALA A 180 14.99 -5.75 -42.99
C ALA A 180 13.79 -6.38 -43.72
N GLU A 181 13.82 -7.70 -43.93
CA GLU A 181 12.76 -8.47 -44.62
C GLU A 181 11.65 -8.96 -43.67
N GLU A 182 11.81 -8.71 -42.37
CA GLU A 182 10.89 -9.19 -41.34
C GLU A 182 9.95 -8.08 -40.88
N ASN A 183 8.68 -8.43 -40.68
CA ASN A 183 7.68 -7.52 -40.15
C ASN A 183 6.90 -8.17 -39.00
N ILE A 184 6.69 -7.39 -37.94
CA ILE A 184 5.88 -7.82 -36.80
C ILE A 184 4.49 -7.19 -36.91
N VAL A 185 3.45 -8.01 -36.79
CA VAL A 185 2.06 -7.58 -36.74
C VAL A 185 1.49 -7.90 -35.37
N ILE A 186 0.97 -6.87 -34.70
CA ILE A 186 0.22 -6.99 -33.45
C ILE A 186 -1.25 -7.20 -33.78
N LYS A 187 -1.88 -8.21 -33.19
CA LYS A 187 -3.33 -8.43 -33.25
C LYS A 187 -3.91 -8.51 -31.84
N LEU A 188 -5.12 -7.99 -31.67
CA LEU A 188 -5.86 -7.98 -30.42
C LEU A 188 -7.09 -8.87 -30.56
N PHE A 189 -7.34 -9.72 -29.57
CA PHE A 189 -8.49 -10.63 -29.56
C PHE A 189 -9.29 -10.46 -28.28
N ASP A 190 -10.61 -10.63 -28.38
CA ASP A 190 -11.51 -10.72 -27.23
C ASP A 190 -11.60 -12.16 -26.68
N ALA A 191 -12.43 -12.35 -25.64
CA ALA A 191 -12.66 -13.64 -25.00
C ALA A 191 -13.31 -14.69 -25.94
N THR A 192 -13.94 -14.24 -27.03
CA THR A 192 -14.52 -15.12 -28.06
C THR A 192 -13.54 -15.41 -29.20
N ASN A 193 -12.28 -15.00 -29.05
CA ASN A 193 -11.22 -15.14 -30.05
C ASN A 193 -11.52 -14.37 -31.36
N ASN A 194 -12.37 -13.34 -31.29
CA ASN A 194 -12.61 -12.44 -32.41
C ASN A 194 -11.55 -11.34 -32.43
N GLU A 195 -11.02 -11.05 -33.61
CA GLU A 195 -10.02 -9.99 -33.80
C GLU A 195 -10.68 -8.62 -33.66
N ILE A 196 -10.11 -7.79 -32.81
CA ILE A 196 -10.45 -6.38 -32.67
C ILE A 196 -9.45 -5.59 -33.54
N PRO A 197 -9.92 -4.86 -34.56
CA PRO A 197 -9.03 -4.13 -35.44
C PRO A 197 -8.28 -3.05 -34.64
N LEU A 198 -7.01 -2.84 -34.99
CA LEU A 198 -6.13 -1.84 -34.36
C LEU A 198 -5.84 -0.69 -35.32
N ILE A 199 -5.62 0.52 -34.78
CA ILE A 199 -5.11 1.62 -35.59
C ILE A 199 -3.64 1.35 -35.88
N ALA A 200 -3.23 1.45 -37.15
CA ALA A 200 -1.90 1.03 -37.61
C ALA A 200 -0.74 1.98 -37.27
N ASP A 201 -0.94 2.98 -36.41
CA ASP A 201 0.06 4.00 -36.08
C ASP A 201 1.26 3.44 -35.30
N TYR A 202 1.06 2.34 -34.57
CA TYR A 202 2.12 1.62 -33.86
C TYR A 202 3.18 1.00 -34.79
N ARG A 203 2.88 0.77 -36.08
CA ARG A 203 3.79 0.08 -37.01
C ARG A 203 5.13 0.78 -37.16
N SER A 204 5.14 2.11 -37.08
CA SER A 204 6.36 2.94 -37.13
C SER A 204 7.26 2.81 -35.89
N GLN A 205 6.74 2.22 -34.81
CA GLN A 205 7.46 2.06 -33.54
C GLN A 205 8.05 0.66 -33.39
N LEU A 206 7.61 -0.30 -34.21
CA LEU A 206 8.12 -1.68 -34.21
C LEU A 206 9.47 -1.77 -34.91
N GLY A 207 10.36 -2.59 -34.36
CA GLY A 207 11.52 -3.06 -35.13
C GLY A 207 12.57 -2.01 -35.45
N LYS A 208 12.61 -0.87 -34.72
CA LYS A 208 13.76 0.04 -34.82
C LYS A 208 15.04 -0.75 -34.51
N PRO A 209 16.14 -0.57 -35.27
CA PRO A 209 17.30 -1.48 -35.30
C PRO A 209 18.02 -1.68 -33.95
N THR A 210 17.66 -0.88 -32.95
CA THR A 210 18.09 -0.94 -31.56
C THR A 210 16.90 -0.46 -30.72
N PRO A 211 16.23 -1.26 -29.85
CA PRO A 211 16.71 -2.41 -29.07
C PRO A 211 15.82 -3.68 -29.15
N THR A 212 16.33 -4.82 -28.67
CA THR A 212 15.54 -6.04 -28.41
C THR A 212 14.40 -5.83 -27.43
N ASN A 213 14.44 -4.78 -26.61
CA ASN A 213 13.35 -4.38 -25.73
C ASN A 213 12.41 -3.40 -26.42
N GLN A 214 11.14 -3.79 -26.57
CA GLN A 214 10.13 -3.04 -27.28
C GLN A 214 9.01 -2.65 -26.32
N GLN A 215 8.63 -1.38 -26.34
CA GLN A 215 7.48 -0.86 -25.62
C GLN A 215 6.64 -0.01 -26.56
N ILE A 216 5.38 -0.40 -26.74
CA ILE A 216 4.52 0.15 -27.78
C ILE A 216 3.14 0.40 -27.19
N ILE A 217 2.51 1.49 -27.60
CA ILE A 217 1.13 1.78 -27.25
C ILE A 217 0.24 1.51 -28.46
N ILE A 218 -0.74 0.62 -28.31
CA ILE A 218 -1.74 0.34 -29.33
C ILE A 218 -3.12 0.87 -28.90
N LYS A 219 -3.99 1.08 -29.88
CA LYS A 219 -5.38 1.50 -29.67
C LYS A 219 -6.30 0.78 -30.68
N PRO A 220 -7.51 0.37 -30.25
CA PRO A 220 -8.47 -0.26 -31.14
C PRO A 220 -9.01 0.75 -32.18
N ALA A 221 -9.17 0.30 -33.42
CA ALA A 221 -9.78 1.04 -34.52
C ALA A 221 -11.30 1.00 -34.40
N THR A 222 -11.83 1.68 -33.38
CA THR A 222 -13.28 1.82 -33.18
C THR A 222 -13.72 3.24 -33.53
N ASN A 223 -14.84 3.35 -34.23
CA ASN A 223 -15.48 4.63 -34.56
C ASN A 223 -15.98 5.27 -33.26
N ASN A 224 -15.15 6.14 -32.68
CA ASN A 224 -15.44 7.14 -31.66
C ASN A 224 -16.38 6.71 -30.52
N LEU A 225 -15.78 6.40 -29.35
CA LEU A 225 -16.34 6.31 -27.98
C LEU A 225 -16.41 4.93 -27.34
N ARG A 226 -16.24 3.82 -28.07
CA ARG A 226 -16.19 2.50 -27.43
C ARG A 226 -14.86 2.28 -26.72
N LYS A 227 -14.86 2.61 -25.44
CA LYS A 227 -13.90 2.09 -24.47
C LYS A 227 -14.01 0.57 -24.44
N PHE A 228 -12.95 -0.10 -23.99
CA PHE A 228 -12.99 -1.55 -23.84
C PHE A 228 -14.20 -1.97 -22.99
N ILE A 229 -14.74 -3.16 -23.28
CA ILE A 229 -15.78 -3.78 -22.46
C ILE A 229 -15.09 -4.60 -21.37
N ARG A 230 -15.80 -4.86 -20.28
CA ARG A 230 -15.32 -5.78 -19.25
C ARG A 230 -15.16 -7.17 -19.87
N GLY A 231 -14.00 -7.81 -19.68
CA GLY A 231 -13.73 -9.11 -20.27
C GLY A 231 -12.26 -9.51 -20.24
N ASN A 232 -12.00 -10.68 -20.79
CA ASN A 232 -10.64 -11.17 -21.03
C ASN A 232 -10.24 -10.87 -22.47
N TYR A 233 -8.98 -10.53 -22.64
CA TYR A 233 -8.41 -10.14 -23.92
C TYR A 233 -7.03 -10.76 -24.07
N SER A 234 -6.61 -10.98 -25.31
CA SER A 234 -5.24 -11.42 -25.62
C SER A 234 -4.64 -10.56 -26.71
N VAL A 235 -3.37 -10.22 -26.56
CA VAL A 235 -2.56 -9.61 -27.60
C VAL A 235 -1.61 -10.68 -28.13
N ARG A 236 -1.58 -10.84 -29.45
CA ARG A 236 -0.71 -11.79 -30.13
C ARG A 236 0.21 -11.06 -31.10
N LEU A 237 1.46 -11.49 -31.13
CA LEU A 237 2.47 -11.02 -32.06
C LEU A 237 2.66 -12.06 -33.16
N TYR A 238 2.70 -11.58 -34.40
CA TYR A 238 2.87 -12.38 -35.59
C TYR A 238 4.07 -11.88 -36.39
N LEU A 239 4.91 -12.79 -36.85
CA LEU A 239 6.00 -12.53 -37.78
C LEU A 239 5.52 -12.78 -39.21
N THR A 240 5.94 -11.91 -40.12
CA THR A 240 5.84 -12.08 -41.57
C THR A 240 7.24 -11.92 -42.14
N ILE A 241 7.69 -12.90 -42.92
CA ILE A 241 8.99 -12.91 -43.61
C ILE A 241 8.69 -12.86 -45.11
N LEU A 242 9.07 -11.76 -45.77
CA LEU A 242 8.71 -11.52 -47.17
C LEU A 242 9.37 -12.53 -48.13
N ASP A 243 10.61 -12.93 -47.85
CA ASP A 243 11.41 -13.76 -48.76
C ASP A 243 11.06 -15.25 -48.70
N GLU A 244 10.51 -15.71 -47.57
CA GLU A 244 10.20 -17.13 -47.33
C GLU A 244 8.70 -17.45 -47.47
N ASP A 245 7.88 -16.47 -47.85
CA ASP A 245 6.40 -16.55 -47.88
C ASP A 245 5.76 -17.01 -46.55
N ILE A 246 6.48 -16.82 -45.44
CA ILE A 246 5.99 -17.13 -44.11
C ILE A 246 5.13 -15.97 -43.62
N ASN A 247 3.82 -16.19 -43.61
CA ASN A 247 2.83 -15.19 -43.22
C ASN A 247 2.19 -15.56 -41.88
N ASN A 248 2.09 -14.59 -40.97
CA ASN A 248 1.42 -14.73 -39.67
C ASN A 248 1.93 -15.89 -38.78
N GLN A 249 3.25 -16.10 -38.69
CA GLN A 249 3.80 -17.03 -37.71
C GLN A 249 3.67 -16.43 -36.31
N SER A 250 3.02 -17.12 -35.37
CA SER A 250 2.89 -16.59 -34.00
C SER A 250 4.23 -16.61 -33.28
N ILE A 251 4.64 -15.46 -32.73
CA ILE A 251 5.93 -15.28 -32.05
C ILE A 251 5.79 -14.85 -30.59
N GLY A 252 4.58 -14.54 -30.12
CA GLY A 252 4.33 -14.16 -28.73
C GLY A 252 2.85 -13.95 -28.42
N ILE A 253 2.48 -14.18 -27.16
CA ILE A 253 1.13 -13.97 -26.64
C ILE A 253 1.19 -13.39 -25.23
N ALA A 254 0.27 -12.48 -24.93
CA ALA A 254 0.01 -12.02 -23.59
C ALA A 254 -1.49 -11.80 -23.37
N GLU A 255 -1.97 -12.18 -22.20
CA GLU A 255 -3.37 -12.10 -21.80
C GLU A 255 -3.56 -11.06 -20.71
N PHE A 256 -4.72 -10.40 -20.71
CA PHE A 256 -5.09 -9.45 -19.69
C PHE A 256 -6.61 -9.42 -19.49
N SER A 257 -7.03 -8.96 -18.31
CA SER A 257 -8.45 -8.85 -17.95
C SER A 257 -8.80 -7.42 -17.59
N LEU A 258 -9.97 -6.98 -18.04
CA LEU A 258 -10.56 -5.70 -17.68
C LEU A 258 -11.78 -5.92 -16.75
N ARG A 259 -11.90 -5.05 -15.76
CA ARG A 259 -12.94 -5.08 -14.72
C ARG A 259 -13.98 -3.98 -14.90
#